data_AF-A0A173VWV3-F1
#
_entry.id   AF-A0A173VWV3-F1
#
_cell.length_a   1.000
_cell.length_b   1.000
_cell.length_c   1.000
_cell.angle_alpha   90.00
_cell.angle_beta   90.00
_cell.angle_gamma   90.00
#
_symmetry.space_group_name_H-M   'P 1'
#
loop_
_entity.id
_entity.type
_entity.pdbx_description
1 polymer ?
#
loop_
_entity_poly.entity_id
_entity_poly.type
_entity_poly.pdbx_seq_one_letter_code
_entity_poly.pdbx_strand_id
1 'polypeptide(L)'
;MNLKEYLNKPTYAIDRPWVIVLLNSMVVALILAIFEPFHYRLNSVIQFWVLWCFVGLTFIFSVVAFVLFPKLFKRFYDPERWTIGKNLLHCSCFLLFLGLACFIYDYYFLMRMDFWSDLDTTIFYKMLLIDVSAAITIVIIPLIYGIFW
;
A
#
# COMPACT_ATOMS: atom_id res chain seq x y z
N MET A 1 3.30 16.68 24.23
CA MET A 1 2.78 17.45 23.07
C MET A 1 1.37 16.97 22.76
N ASN A 2 0.44 17.82 22.35
CA ASN A 2 -0.93 17.36 22.05
C ASN A 2 -0.97 16.60 20.71
N LEU A 3 -1.79 15.54 20.60
CA LEU A 3 -1.85 14.71 19.38
C LEU A 3 -2.17 15.53 18.12
N LYS A 4 -3.09 16.49 18.26
CA LYS A 4 -3.47 17.42 17.18
C LYS A 4 -2.31 18.31 16.74
N GLU A 5 -1.42 18.70 17.65
CA GLU A 5 -0.24 19.50 17.32
C GLU A 5 0.80 18.67 16.59
N TYR A 6 1.02 17.42 16.99
CA TYR A 6 1.93 16.49 16.30
C TYR A 6 1.47 16.26 14.85
N LEU A 7 0.18 15.94 14.66
CA LEU A 7 -0.39 15.68 13.35
C LEU A 7 -0.36 16.90 12.41
N ASN A 8 -0.37 18.11 12.97
CA ASN A 8 -0.30 19.36 12.22
C ASN A 8 1.13 19.87 11.97
N LYS A 9 2.16 19.19 12.50
CA LYS A 9 3.55 19.58 12.19
C LYS A 9 3.81 19.47 10.68
N PRO A 10 4.48 20.47 10.09
CA PRO A 10 4.90 20.38 8.71
C PRO A 10 5.88 19.22 8.56
N THR A 11 5.72 18.44 7.50
CA THR A 11 6.64 17.35 7.15
C THR A 11 7.18 17.58 5.75
N TYR A 12 8.34 16.97 5.45
CA TYR A 12 8.92 17.06 4.12
C TYR A 12 7.91 16.53 3.09
N ALA A 13 7.56 17.38 2.12
CA ALA A 13 6.78 16.97 0.98
C ALA A 13 7.57 15.93 0.17
N ILE A 14 6.85 15.12 -0.61
CA ILE A 14 7.46 14.08 -1.44
C ILE A 14 8.23 14.76 -2.58
N ASP A 15 9.52 15.04 -2.36
CA ASP A 15 10.39 15.70 -3.34
C ASP A 15 10.76 14.79 -4.51
N ARG A 16 10.76 13.47 -4.29
CA ARG A 16 11.17 12.46 -5.29
C ARG A 16 10.16 11.32 -5.42
N PRO A 17 8.97 11.58 -5.99
CA PRO A 17 7.90 10.58 -6.07
C PRO A 17 8.32 9.34 -6.89
N TRP A 18 9.11 9.52 -7.95
CA TRP A 18 9.64 8.40 -8.74
C TRP A 18 10.55 7.46 -7.95
N VAL A 19 11.32 7.98 -7.00
CA VAL A 19 12.19 7.15 -6.14
C VAL A 19 11.33 6.28 -5.22
N ILE A 20 10.22 6.83 -4.69
CA ILE A 20 9.26 6.08 -3.86
C ILE A 20 8.57 4.99 -4.68
N VAL A 21 8.12 5.30 -5.89
CA VAL A 21 7.48 4.33 -6.79
C VAL A 21 8.42 3.15 -7.08
N LEU A 22 9.69 3.44 -7.40
CA LEU A 22 10.69 2.41 -7.68
C LEU A 22 11.02 1.59 -6.42
N LEU A 23 11.18 2.24 -5.27
CA LEU A 23 11.42 1.55 -3.99
C LEU A 23 10.27 0.62 -3.63
N ASN A 24 9.02 1.09 -3.70
CA ASN A 24 7.84 0.27 -3.39
C ASN A 24 7.79 -0.97 -4.30
N SER A 25 8.00 -0.78 -5.59
CA SER A 25 7.97 -1.88 -6.57
C SER A 25 9.12 -2.87 -6.35
N MET A 26 10.31 -2.37 -6.03
CA MET A 26 11.48 -3.20 -5.73
C MET A 26 11.30 -3.99 -4.44
N VAL A 27 10.76 -3.38 -3.38
CA VAL A 27 10.49 -4.04 -2.10
C VAL A 27 9.47 -5.16 -2.28
N VAL A 28 8.38 -4.91 -3.01
CA VAL A 28 7.38 -5.96 -3.31
C VAL A 28 8.01 -7.10 -4.11
N ALA A 29 8.79 -6.80 -5.15
CA ALA A 29 9.50 -7.82 -5.92
C ALA A 29 10.43 -8.67 -5.04
N LEU A 30 11.17 -8.03 -4.13
CA LEU A 30 12.13 -8.68 -3.26
C LEU A 30 11.43 -9.53 -2.18
N ILE A 31 10.33 -9.06 -1.60
CA ILE A 31 9.54 -9.83 -0.65
C ILE A 31 8.99 -11.09 -1.33
N LEU A 32 8.38 -10.94 -2.52
CA LEU A 32 7.84 -12.08 -3.26
C LEU A 32 8.92 -13.07 -3.70
N ALA A 33 10.10 -12.57 -4.09
CA ALA A 33 11.21 -13.42 -4.54
C ALA A 33 11.94 -14.15 -3.40
N ILE A 34 12.06 -13.53 -2.21
CA ILE A 34 12.79 -14.12 -1.07
C ILE A 34 11.88 -14.97 -0.20
N PHE A 35 10.73 -14.44 0.19
CA PHE A 35 9.83 -15.14 1.11
C PHE A 35 8.96 -16.16 0.40
N GLU A 36 8.85 -16.08 -0.94
CA GLU A 36 7.97 -16.90 -1.77
C GLU A 36 6.60 -17.14 -1.07
N PRO A 37 5.94 -16.08 -0.56
CA PRO A 37 4.68 -16.25 0.14
C PRO A 37 3.68 -16.91 -0.81
N PHE A 38 2.71 -17.68 -0.27
CA PHE A 38 1.69 -18.41 -1.05
C PHE A 38 2.14 -19.72 -1.73
N HIS A 39 3.18 -20.40 -1.21
CA HIS A 39 3.74 -21.62 -1.83
C HIS A 39 4.26 -21.39 -3.26
N TYR A 40 4.76 -20.18 -3.49
CA TYR A 40 5.32 -19.77 -4.76
C TYR A 40 6.68 -20.44 -4.98
N ARG A 41 7.03 -20.82 -6.21
CA ARG A 41 8.37 -21.33 -6.57
C ARG A 41 8.76 -20.78 -7.93
N LEU A 42 9.89 -20.10 -8.05
CA LEU A 42 10.38 -19.52 -9.32
C LEU A 42 10.64 -20.54 -10.46
N ASN A 43 10.25 -21.80 -10.30
CA ASN A 43 10.44 -22.89 -11.24
C ASN A 43 9.33 -23.03 -12.30
N SER A 44 8.27 -22.22 -12.24
CA SER A 44 7.15 -22.24 -13.21
C SER A 44 6.95 -20.89 -13.89
N VAL A 45 6.78 -20.91 -15.22
CA VAL A 45 6.53 -19.71 -16.05
C VAL A 45 5.26 -18.97 -15.62
N ILE A 46 4.20 -19.70 -15.24
CA ILE A 46 2.96 -19.10 -14.75
C ILE A 46 3.21 -18.29 -13.48
N GLN A 47 4.02 -18.84 -12.57
CA GLN A 47 4.34 -18.15 -11.33
C GLN A 47 5.13 -16.89 -11.65
N PHE A 48 6.18 -16.96 -12.48
CA PHE A 48 6.92 -15.77 -12.92
C PHE A 48 6.02 -14.63 -13.45
N TRP A 49 4.97 -14.96 -14.21
CA TRP A 49 3.97 -13.98 -14.64
C TRP A 49 3.19 -13.34 -13.50
N VAL A 50 2.81 -14.12 -12.47
CA VAL A 50 2.16 -13.60 -11.25
C VAL A 50 3.06 -12.59 -10.54
N LEU A 51 4.36 -12.86 -10.39
CA LEU A 51 5.30 -11.89 -9.81
C LEU A 51 5.30 -10.58 -10.60
N TRP A 52 5.43 -10.64 -11.93
CA TRP A 52 5.39 -9.45 -12.78
C TRP A 52 4.07 -8.70 -12.67
N CYS A 53 2.95 -9.41 -12.51
CA CYS A 53 1.65 -8.78 -12.26
C CYS A 53 1.61 -8.05 -10.93
N PHE A 54 2.05 -8.65 -9.82
CA PHE A 54 2.08 -7.98 -8.51
C PHE A 54 3.01 -6.77 -8.50
N VAL A 55 4.19 -6.89 -9.11
CA VAL A 55 5.13 -5.78 -9.27
C VAL A 55 4.52 -4.68 -10.14
N GLY A 56 3.90 -5.04 -11.26
CA GLY A 56 3.24 -4.11 -12.15
C GLY A 56 2.05 -3.39 -11.50
N LEU A 57 1.22 -4.12 -10.74
CA LEU A 57 0.09 -3.56 -9.99
C LEU A 57 0.59 -2.55 -8.96
N THR A 58 1.60 -2.92 -8.16
CA THR A 58 2.23 -2.03 -7.18
C THR A 58 2.82 -0.79 -7.83
N PHE A 59 3.49 -0.96 -8.98
CA PHE A 59 4.06 0.14 -9.74
C PHE A 59 2.98 1.11 -10.22
N ILE A 60 1.92 0.61 -10.88
CA ILE A 60 0.82 1.42 -11.41
C ILE A 60 0.12 2.18 -10.28
N PHE A 61 -0.25 1.49 -9.19
CA PHE A 61 -0.90 2.13 -8.06
C PHE A 61 0.01 3.15 -7.38
N SER A 62 1.31 2.88 -7.28
CA SER A 62 2.28 3.84 -6.75
C SER A 62 2.40 5.08 -7.65
N VAL A 63 2.43 4.91 -8.98
CA VAL A 63 2.42 6.05 -9.92
C VAL A 63 1.13 6.85 -9.76
N VAL A 64 -0.01 6.18 -9.64
CA VAL A 64 -1.29 6.87 -9.44
C VAL A 64 -1.25 7.67 -8.14
N ALA A 65 -0.93 7.04 -7.02
CA ALA A 65 -0.95 7.65 -5.70
C ALA A 65 0.11 8.75 -5.51
N PHE A 66 1.34 8.55 -5.95
CA PHE A 66 2.46 9.46 -5.67
C PHE A 66 2.80 10.42 -6.81
N VAL A 67 2.34 10.17 -8.05
CA VAL A 67 2.64 11.04 -9.20
C VAL A 67 1.38 11.71 -9.74
N LEU A 68 0.31 10.95 -10.02
CA LEU A 68 -0.92 11.50 -10.61
C LEU A 68 -1.76 12.27 -9.59
N PHE A 69 -2.02 11.70 -8.41
CA PHE A 69 -2.83 12.34 -7.38
C PHE A 69 -2.27 13.71 -6.93
N PRO A 70 -0.96 13.88 -6.67
CA PRO A 70 -0.39 15.18 -6.33
C PRO A 70 -0.46 16.18 -7.50
N LYS A 71 -0.37 15.70 -8.74
CA LYS A 71 -0.51 16.55 -9.94
C LYS A 71 -1.95 17.00 -10.18
N LEU A 72 -2.93 16.14 -9.92
CA LEU A 72 -4.36 16.42 -10.07
C LEU A 72 -4.89 17.30 -8.92
N PHE A 73 -4.49 16.99 -7.69
CA PHE A 73 -4.97 17.67 -6.48
C PHE A 73 -3.91 18.61 -5.88
N LYS A 74 -3.34 19.50 -6.69
CA LYS A 74 -2.28 20.44 -6.25
C LYS A 74 -2.62 21.21 -4.98
N ARG A 75 -3.89 21.58 -4.80
CA ARG A 75 -4.39 22.30 -3.62
C ARG A 75 -4.39 21.46 -2.34
N PHE A 76 -4.50 20.14 -2.46
CA PHE A 76 -4.47 19.22 -1.32
C PHE A 76 -3.04 18.83 -0.94
N TYR A 77 -2.18 18.62 -1.95
CA TYR A 77 -0.76 18.26 -1.82
C TYR A 77 0.17 19.49 -1.80
N ASP A 78 -0.33 20.63 -1.38
CA ASP A 78 0.43 21.87 -1.27
C ASP A 78 1.60 21.68 -0.27
N PRO A 79 2.87 21.81 -0.68
CA PRO A 79 4.02 21.54 0.17
C PRO A 79 4.04 22.37 1.46
N GLU A 80 3.56 23.61 1.39
CA GLU A 80 3.52 24.53 2.54
C GLU A 80 2.51 24.10 3.61
N ARG A 81 1.51 23.31 3.23
CA ARG A 81 0.45 22.80 4.12
C ARG A 81 0.52 21.29 4.30
N TRP A 82 1.65 20.67 3.94
CA TRP A 82 1.84 19.24 4.05
C TRP A 82 2.18 18.87 5.49
N THR A 83 1.32 18.09 6.13
CA THR A 83 1.45 17.74 7.55
C THR A 83 1.65 16.25 7.74
N ILE A 84 2.19 15.85 8.89
CA ILE A 84 2.38 14.44 9.25
C ILE A 84 1.06 13.65 9.12
N GLY A 85 -0.05 14.22 9.58
CA GLY A 85 -1.36 13.57 9.49
C GLY A 85 -1.82 13.32 8.05
N LYS A 86 -1.58 14.26 7.12
CA LYS A 86 -1.91 14.07 5.70
C LYS A 86 -1.04 12.98 5.07
N ASN A 87 0.24 12.93 5.43
CA ASN A 87 1.15 11.91 4.94
C ASN A 87 0.74 10.50 5.42
N LEU A 88 0.38 10.38 6.70
CA LEU A 88 -0.11 9.12 7.27
C LEU A 88 -1.40 8.66 6.59
N LEU A 89 -2.37 9.57 6.43
CA LEU A 89 -3.62 9.27 5.76
C LEU A 89 -3.38 8.85 4.30
N HIS A 90 -2.50 9.55 3.57
CA HIS A 90 -2.15 9.20 2.20
C HIS A 90 -1.53 7.80 2.11
N CYS A 91 -0.57 7.47 2.98
CA CYS A 91 0.05 6.15 3.04
C CYS A 91 -0.96 5.05 3.41
N SER A 92 -1.83 5.28 4.39
CA SER A 92 -2.87 4.32 4.79
C SER A 92 -3.87 4.09 3.68
N CYS A 93 -4.35 5.15 3.02
CA CYS A 93 -5.24 5.00 1.87
C CYS A 93 -4.56 4.25 0.73
N PHE A 94 -3.30 4.59 0.40
CA PHE A 94 -2.54 3.89 -0.62
C PHE A 94 -2.45 2.39 -0.36
N LEU A 95 -2.16 1.98 0.88
CA LEU A 95 -2.05 0.57 1.24
C LEU A 95 -3.39 -0.16 1.23
N LEU A 96 -4.47 0.47 1.71
CA LEU A 96 -5.79 -0.14 1.64
C LEU A 96 -6.24 -0.35 0.19
N PHE A 97 -6.00 0.63 -0.70
CA PHE A 97 -6.33 0.49 -2.12
C PHE A 97 -5.45 -0.55 -2.82
N LEU A 98 -4.15 -0.57 -2.52
CA LEU A 98 -3.23 -1.56 -3.08
C LEU A 98 -3.58 -2.98 -2.59
N GLY A 99 -3.85 -3.14 -1.29
CA GLY A 99 -4.28 -4.40 -0.68
C GLY A 99 -5.58 -4.93 -1.29
N LEU A 100 -6.59 -4.06 -1.44
CA LEU A 100 -7.83 -4.40 -2.15
C LEU A 100 -7.58 -4.83 -3.60
N ALA A 101 -6.70 -4.14 -4.33
CA ALA A 101 -6.37 -4.47 -5.70
C ALA A 101 -5.62 -5.82 -5.81
N CYS A 102 -4.67 -6.06 -4.90
CA CYS A 102 -3.97 -7.33 -4.76
C CYS A 102 -4.95 -8.46 -4.45
N PHE A 103 -5.91 -8.23 -3.54
CA PHE A 103 -6.97 -9.18 -3.21
C PHE A 103 -7.82 -9.53 -4.43
N ILE A 104 -8.31 -8.54 -5.17
CA ILE A 104 -9.10 -8.74 -6.38
C ILE A 104 -8.29 -9.56 -7.41
N TYR A 105 -7.01 -9.23 -7.58
CA TYR A 105 -6.14 -9.94 -8.52
C TYR A 105 -5.93 -11.42 -8.12
N ASP A 106 -5.60 -11.68 -6.85
CA ASP A 106 -5.40 -13.04 -6.33
C ASP A 106 -6.69 -13.87 -6.45
N TYR A 107 -7.83 -13.25 -6.14
CA TYR A 107 -9.16 -13.86 -6.24
C TYR A 107 -9.52 -14.26 -7.68
N TYR A 108 -9.38 -13.34 -8.64
CA TYR A 108 -9.74 -13.59 -10.04
C TYR A 108 -8.77 -14.52 -10.77
N PHE A 109 -7.47 -14.39 -10.50
CA PHE A 109 -6.44 -15.04 -11.33
C PHE A 109 -5.90 -16.34 -10.72
N LEU A 110 -5.77 -16.41 -9.39
CA LEU A 110 -5.19 -17.55 -8.68
C LEU A 110 -6.25 -18.53 -8.17
N MET A 111 -7.42 -18.06 -7.72
CA MET A 111 -8.43 -18.94 -7.12
C MET A 111 -9.59 -19.38 -8.04
N ARG A 112 -9.89 -18.70 -9.17
CA ARG A 112 -11.01 -19.07 -10.08
C ARG A 112 -12.35 -19.41 -9.35
N MET A 113 -12.71 -18.67 -8.31
CA MET A 113 -13.94 -18.90 -7.53
C MET A 113 -14.99 -17.80 -7.81
N ASP A 114 -16.27 -18.16 -7.78
CA ASP A 114 -17.41 -17.30 -8.14
C ASP A 114 -17.68 -16.18 -7.11
N PHE A 115 -17.65 -14.92 -7.57
CA PHE A 115 -17.76 -13.66 -6.79
C PHE A 115 -18.92 -13.61 -5.78
N TRP A 116 -20.05 -14.26 -6.10
CA TRP A 116 -21.28 -14.14 -5.34
C TRP A 116 -21.48 -15.24 -4.30
N SER A 117 -20.79 -16.38 -4.38
CA SER A 117 -21.00 -17.49 -3.42
C SER A 117 -20.08 -17.43 -2.19
N ASP A 118 -18.90 -16.81 -2.32
CA ASP A 118 -17.85 -16.85 -1.29
C ASP A 118 -17.51 -15.49 -0.67
N LEU A 119 -18.32 -14.45 -0.91
CA LEU A 119 -18.21 -13.16 -0.20
C LEU A 119 -18.34 -13.32 1.33
N ASP A 120 -18.87 -14.46 1.78
CA ASP A 120 -19.03 -14.86 3.18
C ASP A 120 -17.86 -15.70 3.74
N THR A 121 -16.79 -15.93 2.95
CA THR A 121 -15.69 -16.80 3.38
C THR A 121 -14.68 -16.12 4.29
N THR A 122 -14.17 -16.90 5.25
CA THR A 122 -13.13 -16.52 6.22
C THR A 122 -11.85 -15.97 5.58
N ILE A 123 -11.60 -16.24 4.29
CA ILE A 123 -10.39 -15.82 3.56
C ILE A 123 -10.41 -14.31 3.26
N PHE A 124 -11.54 -13.78 2.79
CA PHE A 124 -11.72 -12.34 2.56
C PHE A 124 -11.48 -11.55 3.84
N TYR A 125 -12.13 -11.95 4.93
CA TYR A 125 -11.96 -11.31 6.23
C TYR A 125 -10.52 -11.40 6.72
N LYS A 126 -9.81 -12.51 6.52
CA LYS A 126 -8.39 -12.63 6.91
C LYS A 126 -7.49 -11.67 6.13
N MET A 127 -7.64 -11.57 4.81
CA MET A 127 -6.83 -10.67 3.99
C MET A 127 -7.15 -9.21 4.27
N LEU A 128 -8.43 -8.85 4.39
CA LEU A 128 -8.86 -7.51 4.78
C LEU A 128 -8.32 -7.13 6.17
N LEU A 129 -8.33 -8.06 7.12
CA LEU A 129 -7.78 -7.83 8.46
C LEU A 129 -6.26 -7.63 8.41
N ILE A 130 -5.53 -8.34 7.55
CA ILE A 130 -4.10 -8.11 7.31
C ILE A 130 -3.86 -6.69 6.78
N ASP A 131 -4.56 -6.28 5.72
CA ASP A 131 -4.37 -4.95 5.11
C ASP A 131 -4.77 -3.82 6.07
N VAL A 132 -5.88 -3.99 6.79
CA VAL A 132 -6.33 -3.06 7.83
C VAL A 132 -5.32 -3.01 8.98
N SER A 133 -4.77 -4.15 9.41
CA SER A 133 -3.74 -4.19 10.45
C SER A 133 -2.47 -3.46 10.02
N ALA A 134 -2.01 -3.65 8.78
CA ALA A 134 -0.85 -2.96 8.23
C ALA A 134 -1.10 -1.44 8.15
N ALA A 135 -2.28 -1.02 7.67
CA ALA A 135 -2.66 0.39 7.62
C ALA A 135 -2.72 1.02 9.02
N ILE A 136 -3.23 0.28 10.01
CA ILE A 136 -3.25 0.69 11.42
C ILE A 136 -1.83 0.81 11.98
N THR A 137 -0.96 -0.17 11.75
CA THR A 137 0.43 -0.15 12.23
C THR A 137 1.20 1.06 11.71
N ILE A 138 1.00 1.42 10.45
CA ILE A 138 1.64 2.60 9.83
C ILE A 138 1.15 3.91 10.42
N VAL A 139 -0.07 3.96 10.96
CA VAL A 139 -0.59 5.11 11.70
C VAL A 139 -0.08 5.10 13.14
N ILE A 140 -0.16 3.97 13.82
CA ILE A 140 0.15 3.82 15.25
C ILE A 140 1.64 4.03 15.55
N ILE A 141 2.56 3.47 14.76
CA ILE A 141 4.01 3.58 15.03
C ILE A 141 4.45 5.05 15.12
N PRO A 142 4.24 5.90 14.09
CA PRO A 142 4.61 7.31 14.17
C PRO A 142 3.79 8.10 15.19
N LEU A 143 2.56 7.71 15.50
CA LEU A 143 1.80 8.32 16.61
C LEU A 143 2.45 8.04 17.97
N ILE A 144 2.88 6.81 18.23
CA ILE A 144 3.58 6.45 19.48
C ILE A 144 4.90 7.23 19.56
N TYR A 145 5.73 7.18 18.52
CA TYR A 145 6.99 7.93 18.51
C TYR A 145 6.79 9.45 18.63
N GLY A 146 5.70 9.99 18.08
CA GLY A 146 5.36 11.41 18.13
C GLY A 146 4.71 11.91 19.43
N ILE A 147 4.14 11.00 20.22
CA ILE A 147 3.55 11.30 21.54
C ILE A 147 4.60 11.14 22.65
N PHE A 148 5.46 10.13 22.54
CA PHE A 148 6.44 9.77 23.58
C PHE A 148 7.78 10.51 23.50
N TRP A 149 7.96 11.40 22.51
CA TRP A 149 9.14 12.27 22.32
C TRP A 149 8.69 13.70 22.01
#